data_AF-A0A9E2EXJ9-F1
#
_entry.id   AF-A0A9E2EXJ9-F1
#
_cell.length_a   1.000
_cell.length_b   1.000
_cell.length_c   1.000
_cell.angle_alpha   90.00
_cell.angle_beta   90.00
_cell.angle_gamma   90.00
#
_symmetry.space_group_name_H-M   'P 1'
#
loop_
_entity.id
_entity.type
_entity.pdbx_description
1 polymer ?
#
loop_
_entity_poly.entity_id
_entity_poly.type
_entity_poly.pdbx_seq_one_letter_code
_entity_poly.pdbx_strand_id
1 'polypeptide(L)'
;PDADGYSGMVTLTDVDFESHCEHHMAPFIGKAHVAYMPDDRVVGVSKIVKVINAFAKRLQVQEKLTKQIAECIHHELNPLGVAVVLEAQHECMSTRGVYKKDIAMVTSTMLGCFDTDTQLRDEFLRKIGRG
;
A
#
# COMPACT_ATOMS: atom_id res chain seq x y z
N PRO A 1 -17.30 -5.67 -10.35
CA PRO A 1 -18.75 -5.43 -10.44
C PRO A 1 -18.95 -3.94 -10.66
N ASP A 2 -20.04 -3.52 -11.26
CA ASP A 2 -20.39 -2.09 -11.25
C ASP A 2 -20.55 -1.65 -9.79
N ALA A 3 -20.20 -0.40 -9.49
CA ALA A 3 -20.19 0.11 -8.13
C ALA A 3 -21.59 0.12 -7.49
N ASP A 4 -22.66 -0.16 -8.23
CA ASP A 4 -24.07 -0.12 -7.80
C ASP A 4 -24.41 1.19 -7.07
N GLY A 5 -23.83 2.29 -7.55
CA GLY A 5 -23.96 3.63 -6.95
C GLY A 5 -23.10 3.90 -5.71
N TYR A 6 -22.20 2.99 -5.31
CA TYR A 6 -21.28 3.20 -4.20
C TYR A 6 -20.18 4.21 -4.56
N SER A 7 -20.28 5.41 -4.00
CA SER A 7 -19.34 6.53 -4.20
C SER A 7 -18.39 6.76 -3.02
N GLY A 8 -18.37 5.84 -2.05
CA GLY A 8 -17.51 5.95 -0.88
C GLY A 8 -16.07 5.48 -1.14
N MET A 9 -15.14 5.92 -0.31
CA MET A 9 -13.79 5.37 -0.29
C MET A 9 -13.81 3.89 0.14
N VAL A 10 -13.26 3.02 -0.69
CA VAL A 10 -13.01 1.63 -0.33
C VAL A 10 -11.62 1.54 0.30
N THR A 11 -11.53 0.98 1.51
CA THR A 11 -10.26 0.86 2.25
C THR A 11 -10.03 -0.59 2.69
N LEU A 12 -8.81 -1.08 2.45
CA LEU A 12 -8.27 -2.32 3.00
C LEU A 12 -7.13 -1.92 3.95
N THR A 13 -7.21 -2.33 5.20
CA THR A 13 -6.16 -2.10 6.20
C THR A 13 -5.53 -3.41 6.62
N ASP A 14 -4.30 -3.34 7.12
CA ASP A 14 -3.62 -4.45 7.78
C ASP A 14 -3.45 -5.69 6.89
N VAL A 15 -3.23 -5.50 5.58
CA VAL A 15 -2.94 -6.61 4.67
C VAL A 15 -1.49 -7.03 4.87
N ASP A 16 -1.27 -8.20 5.45
CA ASP A 16 0.07 -8.74 5.64
C ASP A 16 0.81 -8.91 4.31
N PHE A 17 2.08 -8.49 4.27
CA PHE A 17 2.96 -8.74 3.16
C PHE A 17 4.39 -9.04 3.62
N GLU A 18 5.13 -9.71 2.75
CA GLU A 18 6.54 -10.04 2.93
C GLU A 18 7.24 -9.87 1.58
N SER A 19 8.39 -9.22 1.61
CA SER A 19 9.27 -9.02 0.47
C SER A 19 10.74 -9.18 0.87
N HIS A 20 11.66 -9.12 -0.08
CA HIS A 20 13.10 -9.22 0.18
C HIS A 20 13.80 -7.94 -0.28
N CYS A 21 14.64 -7.36 0.58
CA CYS A 21 15.43 -6.17 0.26
C CYS A 21 16.43 -6.51 -0.83
N GLU A 22 16.41 -5.80 -1.96
CA GLU A 22 17.30 -6.10 -3.09
C GLU A 22 18.79 -5.91 -2.78
N HIS A 23 19.13 -5.05 -1.81
CA HIS A 23 20.52 -4.80 -1.41
C HIS A 23 21.16 -5.94 -0.62
N HIS A 24 20.36 -6.69 0.13
CA HIS A 24 20.87 -7.65 1.11
C HIS A 24 20.21 -9.03 1.02
N MET A 25 19.21 -9.19 0.15
CA MET A 25 18.35 -10.37 0.03
C MET A 25 17.76 -10.81 1.38
N ALA A 26 17.61 -9.86 2.31
CA ALA A 26 17.04 -10.09 3.63
C ALA A 26 15.56 -9.68 3.61
N PRO A 27 14.69 -10.37 4.36
CA PRO A 27 13.28 -10.08 4.33
C PRO A 27 12.96 -8.71 4.92
N PHE A 28 11.90 -8.10 4.42
CA PHE A 28 11.16 -7.06 5.12
C PHE A 28 9.69 -7.43 5.14
N ILE A 29 9.09 -7.38 6.34
CA ILE A 29 7.78 -7.95 6.65
C ILE A 29 6.93 -6.85 7.28
N GLY A 30 5.68 -6.76 6.87
CA GLY A 30 4.86 -5.64 7.27
C GLY A 30 3.42 -5.70 6.81
N LYS A 31 2.77 -4.54 6.87
CA LYS A 31 1.37 -4.34 6.55
C LYS A 31 1.20 -3.33 5.43
N ALA A 32 0.34 -3.67 4.50
CA ALA A 32 -0.11 -2.81 3.43
C ALA A 32 -1.50 -2.29 3.73
N HIS A 33 -1.68 -0.99 3.57
CA HIS A 33 -2.95 -0.30 3.64
C HIS A 33 -3.22 0.34 2.30
N VAL A 34 -4.39 0.07 1.73
CA VAL A 34 -4.76 0.50 0.38
C VAL A 34 -6.15 1.11 0.43
N ALA A 35 -6.30 2.30 -0.13
CA ALA A 35 -7.60 2.88 -0.43
C ALA A 35 -7.71 3.26 -1.89
N TYR A 36 -8.93 3.23 -2.43
CA TYR A 36 -9.24 3.83 -3.71
C TYR A 36 -10.64 4.45 -3.68
N MET A 37 -10.83 5.47 -4.51
CA MET A 37 -12.13 6.10 -4.72
C MET A 37 -12.71 5.59 -6.04
N PRO A 38 -13.74 4.73 -6.02
CA PRO A 38 -14.35 4.22 -7.24
C PRO A 38 -14.87 5.36 -8.12
N ASP A 39 -14.75 5.19 -9.44
CA ASP A 39 -15.51 5.97 -10.42
C ASP A 39 -16.79 5.19 -10.75
N ASP A 40 -16.67 4.15 -11.59
CA ASP A 40 -17.79 3.27 -11.97
C ASP A 40 -17.67 1.83 -11.42
N ARG A 41 -16.47 1.42 -10.99
CA ARG A 41 -16.15 0.01 -10.73
C ARG A 41 -15.64 -0.21 -9.31
N VAL A 42 -16.23 -1.20 -8.65
CA VAL A 42 -15.69 -1.76 -7.41
C VAL A 42 -15.10 -3.13 -7.72
N VAL A 43 -13.88 -3.37 -7.24
CA VAL A 43 -13.22 -4.66 -7.36
C VAL A 43 -13.26 -5.45 -6.06
N GLY A 44 -13.29 -6.77 -6.22
CA GLY A 44 -13.21 -7.68 -5.09
C GLY A 44 -11.89 -7.52 -4.34
N VAL A 45 -11.98 -7.54 -3.01
CA VAL A 45 -10.86 -7.42 -2.05
C VAL A 45 -9.69 -8.33 -2.43
N SER A 46 -9.96 -9.56 -2.88
CA SER A 46 -8.93 -10.53 -3.26
C SER A 46 -8.06 -10.09 -4.44
N LYS A 47 -8.53 -9.20 -5.33
CA LYS A 47 -7.71 -8.68 -6.44
C LYS A 47 -6.66 -7.70 -5.94
N ILE A 48 -6.99 -6.83 -4.99
CA ILE A 48 -6.03 -5.89 -4.40
C ILE A 48 -4.93 -6.65 -3.66
N VAL A 49 -5.29 -7.66 -2.87
CA VAL A 49 -4.31 -8.54 -2.19
C VAL A 49 -3.40 -9.25 -3.19
N LYS A 50 -3.94 -9.70 -4.34
CA LYS A 50 -3.12 -10.31 -5.41
C LYS A 50 -2.11 -9.32 -6.01
N VAL A 51 -2.48 -8.05 -6.19
CA VAL A 51 -1.56 -7.01 -6.67
C VAL A 51 -0.42 -6.80 -5.67
N ILE A 52 -0.74 -6.65 -4.39
CA ILE A 52 0.25 -6.52 -3.32
C ILE A 52 1.24 -7.69 -3.37
N ASN A 53 0.74 -8.93 -3.38
CA ASN A 53 1.58 -10.13 -3.43
C ASN A 53 2.42 -10.23 -4.72
N ALA A 54 1.86 -9.86 -5.87
CA ALA A 54 2.56 -9.94 -7.16
C ALA A 54 3.80 -9.02 -7.22
N PHE A 55 3.79 -7.89 -6.51
CA PHE A 55 4.94 -7.01 -6.40
C PHE A 55 5.84 -7.33 -5.19
N ALA A 56 5.26 -7.77 -4.06
CA ALA A 56 6.01 -8.08 -2.84
C ALA A 56 6.87 -9.34 -2.96
N LYS A 57 6.49 -10.33 -3.80
CA LYS A 57 7.29 -11.56 -3.99
C LYS A 57 8.47 -11.37 -4.95
N ARG A 58 9.25 -10.31 -4.75
CA ARG A 58 10.42 -9.91 -5.56
C ARG A 58 11.54 -9.39 -4.65
N LEU A 59 12.74 -9.23 -5.22
CA LEU A 59 13.74 -8.33 -4.67
C LEU A 59 13.26 -6.88 -4.87
N GLN A 60 13.20 -6.10 -3.80
CA GLN A 60 12.54 -4.80 -3.77
C GLN A 60 13.25 -3.76 -2.90
N VAL A 61 12.92 -2.52 -3.18
CA VAL A 61 13.02 -1.34 -2.30
C VAL A 61 11.60 -0.94 -1.91
N GLN A 62 11.34 -0.63 -0.63
CA GLN A 62 9.98 -0.44 -0.12
C GLN A 62 9.25 0.73 -0.80
N GLU A 63 9.95 1.83 -1.08
CA GLU A 63 9.47 3.00 -1.80
C GLU A 63 8.96 2.62 -3.18
N LYS A 64 9.74 1.81 -3.91
CA LYS A 64 9.40 1.30 -5.24
C LYS A 64 8.20 0.36 -5.18
N LEU A 65 8.18 -0.57 -4.23
CA LEU A 65 7.05 -1.49 -4.01
C LEU A 65 5.75 -0.71 -3.77
N THR A 66 5.79 0.32 -2.92
CA THR A 66 4.64 1.18 -2.62
C THR A 66 4.08 1.84 -3.87
N LYS A 67 4.96 2.45 -4.66
CA LYS A 67 4.61 3.11 -5.92
C LYS A 67 4.03 2.14 -6.94
N GLN A 68 4.66 0.97 -7.12
CA GLN A 68 4.22 -0.06 -8.07
C GLN A 68 2.80 -0.56 -7.78
N ILE A 69 2.48 -0.78 -6.50
CA ILE A 69 1.13 -1.18 -6.09
C ILE A 69 0.12 -0.08 -6.43
N ALA A 70 0.42 1.17 -6.07
CA ALA A 70 -0.48 2.30 -6.32
C ALA A 70 -0.74 2.51 -7.82
N GLU A 71 0.32 2.53 -8.64
CA GLU A 71 0.23 2.72 -10.08
C GLU A 71 -0.52 1.58 -10.77
N CYS A 72 -0.28 0.32 -10.36
CA CYS A 72 -1.00 -0.82 -10.92
C CYS A 72 -2.50 -0.74 -10.62
N ILE A 73 -2.88 -0.45 -9.38
CA ILE A 73 -4.30 -0.30 -9.02
C ILE A 73 -4.93 0.86 -9.78
N HIS A 74 -4.23 2.00 -9.86
CA HIS A 74 -4.74 3.16 -10.56
C HIS A 74 -4.93 2.89 -12.06
N HIS A 75 -3.96 2.25 -12.71
CA HIS A 75 -4.02 1.92 -14.13
C HIS A 75 -5.12 0.90 -14.46
N GLU A 76 -5.21 -0.20 -13.68
CA GLU A 76 -6.13 -1.30 -13.98
C GLU A 76 -7.58 -0.97 -13.63
N LEU A 77 -7.80 -0.14 -12.59
CA LEU A 77 -9.16 0.19 -12.13
C LEU A 77 -9.67 1.51 -12.70
N ASN A 78 -8.77 2.39 -13.16
CA ASN A 78 -9.07 3.78 -13.50
C ASN A 78 -9.98 4.48 -12.45
N PRO A 79 -9.62 4.44 -11.15
CA PRO A 79 -10.41 5.07 -10.11
C PRO A 79 -10.14 6.59 -10.08
N LEU A 80 -10.98 7.34 -9.37
CA LEU A 80 -10.78 8.77 -9.13
C LEU A 80 -9.48 9.05 -8.36
N GLY A 81 -9.02 8.08 -7.57
CA GLY A 81 -7.71 8.12 -6.92
C GLY A 81 -7.38 6.83 -6.18
N VAL A 82 -6.10 6.68 -5.82
CA VAL A 82 -5.57 5.56 -5.04
C VAL A 82 -4.63 6.09 -3.97
N ALA A 83 -4.67 5.50 -2.78
CA ALA A 83 -3.72 5.71 -1.70
C ALA A 83 -3.13 4.36 -1.26
N VAL A 84 -1.82 4.28 -1.15
CA VAL A 84 -1.11 3.11 -0.62
C VAL A 84 -0.16 3.57 0.47
N VAL A 85 -0.21 2.90 1.63
CA VAL A 85 0.75 3.06 2.73
C VAL A 85 1.28 1.69 3.07
N LEU A 86 2.61 1.55 3.06
CA LEU A 86 3.28 0.35 3.56
C LEU A 86 4.01 0.69 4.85
N GLU A 87 3.95 -0.23 5.80
CA GLU A 87 4.77 -0.22 6.99
C GLU A 87 5.45 -1.57 7.14
N ALA A 88 6.77 -1.61 7.27
CA ALA A 88 7.49 -2.87 7.40
C ALA A 88 8.75 -2.73 8.25
N GLN A 89 9.09 -3.83 8.93
CA GLN A 89 10.39 -4.00 9.59
C GLN A 89 11.36 -4.65 8.61
N HIS A 90 12.62 -4.22 8.64
CA HIS A 90 13.65 -4.65 7.70
C HIS A 90 14.71 -5.48 8.40
N GLU A 91 14.80 -6.78 8.08
CA GLU A 91 15.75 -7.67 8.75
C GLU A 91 17.21 -7.35 8.41
N CYS A 92 17.46 -6.64 7.31
CA CYS A 92 18.78 -6.08 7.02
C CYS A 92 19.27 -5.05 8.06
N MET A 93 18.36 -4.50 8.88
CA MET A 93 18.67 -3.60 9.99
C MET A 93 18.54 -4.28 11.36
N SER A 94 17.60 -5.22 11.49
CA SER A 94 17.29 -5.88 12.77
C SER A 94 18.27 -6.99 13.14
N THR A 95 18.79 -7.73 12.15
CA THR A 95 19.62 -8.93 12.40
C THR A 95 21.10 -8.73 12.12
N ARG A 96 21.47 -7.60 11.49
CA ARG A 96 22.85 -7.31 11.10
C ARG A 96 23.11 -5.80 11.07
N GLY A 97 24.38 -5.43 10.91
CA GLY A 97 24.77 -4.03 10.76
C GLY A 97 24.50 -3.22 12.03
N VAL A 98 23.47 -2.38 12.00
CA VAL A 98 23.12 -1.45 13.09
C VAL A 98 22.30 -2.07 14.23
N TYR A 99 21.78 -3.29 14.04
CA TYR A 99 21.03 -4.06 15.05
C TYR A 99 19.89 -3.27 15.71
N LYS A 100 19.05 -2.61 14.91
CA LYS A 100 17.90 -1.85 15.41
C LYS A 100 16.62 -2.63 15.19
N LYS A 101 16.12 -3.18 16.29
CA LYS A 101 14.82 -3.85 16.36
C LYS A 101 13.70 -2.82 16.54
N ASP A 102 12.48 -3.23 16.24
CA ASP A 102 11.25 -2.48 16.52
C ASP A 102 11.13 -1.14 15.77
N ILE A 103 11.93 -0.94 14.71
CA ILE A 103 11.79 0.19 13.80
C ILE A 103 11.00 -0.26 12.56
N ALA A 104 9.88 0.41 12.31
CA ALA A 104 9.13 0.26 11.07
C ALA A 104 9.46 1.40 10.10
N MET A 105 9.81 1.05 8.87
CA MET A 105 9.87 2.00 7.77
C MET A 105 8.47 2.21 7.21
N VAL A 106 8.12 3.47 7.00
CA VAL A 106 6.83 3.89 6.44
C VAL A 106 7.05 4.54 5.08
N THR A 107 6.28 4.10 4.10
CA THR A 107 6.24 4.68 2.76
C THR A 107 4.80 4.90 2.33
N SER A 108 4.57 5.89 1.48
CA SER A 108 3.24 6.15 0.94
C SER A 108 3.28 6.60 -0.51
N THR A 109 2.20 6.36 -1.23
CA THR A 109 1.97 6.90 -2.58
C THR A 109 0.49 7.26 -2.70
N MET A 110 0.22 8.53 -3.05
CA MET A 110 -1.11 9.07 -3.25
C MET A 110 -1.26 9.46 -4.72
N LEU A 111 -2.36 9.09 -5.35
CA LEU A 111 -2.66 9.35 -6.76
C LEU A 111 -4.10 9.88 -6.90
N GLY A 112 -4.32 10.70 -7.92
CA GLY A 112 -5.63 11.27 -8.23
C GLY A 112 -6.17 12.10 -7.06
N CYS A 113 -7.43 11.92 -6.70
CA CYS A 113 -8.07 12.69 -5.63
C CYS A 113 -7.36 12.61 -4.28
N PHE A 114 -6.61 11.54 -3.97
CA PHE A 114 -5.84 11.43 -2.71
C PHE A 114 -4.59 12.33 -2.67
N ASP A 115 -4.08 12.76 -3.82
CA ASP A 115 -2.94 13.68 -3.90
C ASP A 115 -3.39 15.13 -3.70
N THR A 116 -4.53 15.49 -4.29
CA THR A 116 -5.04 16.87 -4.33
C THR A 116 -5.99 17.21 -3.18
N ASP A 117 -6.76 16.23 -2.67
CA ASP A 117 -7.72 16.44 -1.59
C ASP A 117 -7.12 16.03 -0.23
N THR A 118 -6.75 17.05 0.55
CA THR A 118 -6.20 16.84 1.90
C THR A 118 -7.21 16.20 2.86
N GLN A 119 -8.50 16.52 2.76
CA GLN A 119 -9.51 15.98 3.69
C GLN A 119 -9.68 14.47 3.48
N LEU A 120 -9.72 14.05 2.21
CA LEU A 120 -9.79 12.63 1.84
C LEU A 120 -8.54 11.87 2.29
N ARG A 121 -7.36 12.46 2.07
CA ARG A 121 -6.09 11.89 2.54
C ARG A 121 -6.08 11.71 4.06
N ASP A 122 -6.50 12.73 4.80
CA ASP A 122 -6.54 12.67 6.26
C ASP A 122 -7.59 11.66 6.76
N GLU A 123 -8.71 11.51 6.06
CA GLU A 123 -9.69 10.46 6.36
C GLU A 123 -9.07 9.06 6.23
N PHE A 124 -8.34 8.81 5.14
CA PHE A 124 -7.62 7.56 4.96
C PHE A 124 -6.57 7.33 6.05
N LEU A 125 -5.75 8.34 6.37
CA LEU A 125 -4.73 8.24 7.40
C LEU A 125 -5.33 7.95 8.79
N ARG A 126 -6.46 8.58 9.14
CA ARG A 126 -7.20 8.27 10.38
C ARG A 126 -7.70 6.82 10.41
N LYS A 127 -8.25 6.31 9.29
CA LYS A 127 -8.75 4.93 9.21
C LYS A 127 -7.67 3.88 9.44
N ILE A 128 -6.42 4.18 9.10
CA ILE A 128 -5.26 3.27 9.31
C ILE A 128 -4.52 3.55 10.64
N GLY A 129 -5.11 4.35 11.53
CA GLY A 129 -4.53 4.67 12.84
C GLY A 129 -3.34 5.63 12.81
N ARG A 130 -3.28 6.51 11.79
CA ARG A 130 -2.16 7.44 11.53
C ARG A 130 -2.58 8.91 11.41
N GLY A 131 -3.70 9.29 12.00
CA GLY A 131 -4.18 10.68 12.03
C GLY A 131 -4.53 11.16 13.42
#